data_AF-A0A316JMV9-F1
#
_entry.id   AF-A0A316JMV9-F1
#
_cell.length_a   1.000
_cell.length_b   1.000
_cell.length_c   1.000
_cell.angle_alpha   90.00
_cell.angle_beta   90.00
_cell.angle_gamma   90.00
#
_symmetry.space_group_name_H-M   'P 1'
#
loop_
_entity.id
_entity.type
_entity.pdbx_description
1 polymer ?
#
loop_
_entity_poly.entity_id
_entity_poly.type
_entity_poly.pdbx_seq_one_letter_code
_entity_poly.pdbx_strand_id
1 'polypeptide(L)'
;MGRRLSLSLALLSAGWMASLPVQAQSPRPPQALAVLLKQLKAQPLGLYDGMRLLRIPQSDGGSLTISVSCERQLWRVQSRQTPAGRPTFYGDSPFLSATGIDRSWVCTGPARVLE
;
A
#
# COMPACT_ATOMS: atom_id res chain seq x y z
N MET A 1 -13.40 -31.12 -77.73
CA MET A 1 -12.60 -32.02 -76.88
C MET A 1 -12.17 -31.28 -75.62
N GLY A 2 -12.46 -31.84 -74.44
CA GLY A 2 -11.80 -31.55 -73.16
C GLY A 2 -12.21 -30.28 -72.39
N ARG A 3 -13.35 -30.33 -71.65
CA ARG A 3 -13.72 -29.33 -70.63
C ARG A 3 -12.79 -29.41 -69.43
N ARG A 4 -12.38 -28.24 -68.96
CA ARG A 4 -11.37 -27.97 -67.92
C ARG A 4 -11.90 -28.29 -66.51
N LEU A 5 -11.03 -28.87 -65.68
CA LEU A 5 -11.16 -28.91 -64.22
C LEU A 5 -11.11 -27.48 -63.66
N SER A 6 -11.90 -27.23 -62.62
CA SER A 6 -11.61 -26.16 -61.66
C SER A 6 -12.00 -26.64 -60.27
N LEU A 7 -10.95 -26.91 -59.48
CA LEU A 7 -11.01 -27.06 -58.04
C LEU A 7 -11.32 -25.69 -57.41
N SER A 8 -12.34 -25.63 -56.55
CA SER A 8 -12.56 -24.48 -55.67
C SER A 8 -12.22 -24.90 -54.24
N LEU A 9 -11.03 -24.53 -53.79
CA LEU A 9 -10.62 -24.55 -52.39
C LEU A 9 -11.50 -23.55 -51.61
N ALA A 10 -12.36 -24.04 -50.72
CA ALA A 10 -13.02 -23.20 -49.73
C ALA A 10 -12.06 -22.98 -48.55
N LEU A 11 -11.54 -21.75 -48.43
CA LEU A 11 -10.82 -21.27 -47.25
C LEU A 11 -11.79 -21.14 -46.08
N LEU A 12 -11.64 -21.98 -45.05
CA LEU A 12 -12.29 -21.77 -43.75
C LEU A 12 -11.41 -20.85 -42.89
N SER A 13 -11.88 -19.62 -42.68
CA SER A 13 -11.29 -18.64 -41.76
C SER A 13 -11.70 -18.97 -40.32
N ALA A 14 -10.83 -19.65 -39.57
CA ALA A 14 -11.00 -19.83 -38.13
C ALA A 14 -10.52 -18.57 -37.39
N GLY A 15 -11.40 -17.59 -37.21
CA GLY A 15 -11.15 -16.43 -36.34
C GLY A 15 -11.35 -16.79 -34.88
N TRP A 16 -10.29 -17.14 -34.16
CA TRP A 16 -10.33 -17.31 -32.70
C TRP A 16 -10.04 -15.96 -32.05
N MET A 17 -11.08 -15.23 -31.65
CA MET A 17 -10.91 -14.11 -30.71
C MET A 17 -10.64 -14.69 -29.33
N ALA A 18 -9.36 -14.85 -28.99
CA ALA A 18 -8.93 -15.16 -27.63
C ALA A 18 -9.28 -13.98 -26.72
N SER A 19 -10.31 -14.17 -25.90
CA SER A 19 -10.64 -13.27 -24.80
C SER A 19 -9.50 -13.36 -23.79
N LEU A 20 -8.65 -12.33 -23.70
CA LEU A 20 -7.63 -12.27 -22.67
C LEU A 20 -8.31 -12.24 -21.29
N PRO A 21 -7.91 -13.10 -20.33
CA PRO A 21 -8.42 -13.00 -18.98
C PRO A 21 -7.93 -11.69 -18.38
N VAL A 22 -8.87 -10.82 -18.00
CA VAL A 22 -8.59 -9.72 -17.07
C VAL A 22 -7.91 -10.36 -15.86
N GLN A 23 -6.63 -10.05 -15.63
CA GLN A 23 -5.96 -10.46 -14.42
C GLN A 23 -6.68 -9.77 -13.25
N ALA A 24 -7.49 -10.55 -12.54
CA ALA A 24 -8.04 -10.14 -11.25
C ALA A 24 -6.86 -9.81 -10.35
N GLN A 25 -6.62 -8.52 -10.11
CA GLN A 25 -5.70 -8.07 -9.09
C GLN A 25 -6.17 -8.70 -7.78
N SER A 26 -5.34 -9.55 -7.17
CA SER A 26 -5.65 -10.14 -5.87
C SER A 26 -6.06 -9.00 -4.92
N PRO A 27 -7.18 -9.12 -4.19
CA PRO A 27 -7.60 -8.06 -3.28
C PRO A 27 -6.47 -7.80 -2.30
N ARG A 28 -5.77 -6.66 -2.43
CA ARG A 28 -4.88 -6.23 -1.34
C ARG A 28 -5.77 -6.13 -0.12
N PRO A 29 -5.42 -6.79 0.99
CA PRO A 29 -6.25 -6.72 2.18
C PRO A 29 -6.39 -5.23 2.52
N PRO A 30 -7.63 -4.70 2.59
CA PRO A 30 -7.82 -3.36 3.11
C PRO A 30 -7.16 -3.36 4.49
N GLN A 31 -6.23 -2.44 4.75
CA GLN A 31 -5.41 -2.36 5.98
C GLN A 31 -4.04 -3.08 6.01
N ALA A 32 -3.41 -3.40 4.88
CA ALA A 32 -2.04 -3.96 4.87
C ALA A 32 -1.05 -3.20 5.78
N LEU A 33 -1.11 -1.86 5.80
CA LEU A 33 -0.29 -1.04 6.70
C LEU A 33 -0.58 -1.31 8.19
N ALA A 34 -1.86 -1.37 8.61
CA ALA A 34 -2.19 -1.60 10.02
C ALA A 34 -1.68 -2.96 10.53
N VAL A 35 -1.74 -3.98 9.67
CA VAL A 35 -1.21 -5.32 9.96
C VAL A 35 0.30 -5.25 10.15
N LEU A 36 1.01 -4.62 9.22
CA LEU A 36 2.46 -4.43 9.30
C LEU A 36 2.85 -3.67 10.57
N LEU A 37 2.17 -2.57 10.89
CA LEU A 37 2.44 -1.80 12.11
C LEU A 37 2.23 -2.61 13.38
N LYS A 38 1.22 -3.49 13.40
CA LYS A 38 1.00 -4.39 14.53
C LYS A 38 2.13 -5.42 14.67
N GLN A 39 2.58 -6.01 13.56
CA GLN A 39 3.71 -6.95 13.54
C GLN A 39 5.02 -6.29 14.01
N LEU A 40 5.24 -5.04 13.61
CA LEU A 40 6.39 -4.24 14.02
C LEU A 40 6.25 -3.65 15.44
N LYS A 41 5.19 -4.01 16.18
CA LYS A 41 4.92 -3.53 17.54
C LYS A 41 4.91 -1.99 17.63
N ALA A 42 4.33 -1.35 16.63
CA ALA A 42 4.18 0.10 16.60
C ALA A 42 3.34 0.58 17.80
N GLN A 43 3.80 1.65 18.44
CA GLN A 43 3.16 2.25 19.61
C GLN A 43 2.61 3.62 19.24
N PRO A 44 1.35 3.94 19.54
CA PRO A 44 0.82 5.29 19.38
C PRO A 44 1.63 6.26 20.25
N LEU A 45 2.14 7.33 19.63
CA LEU A 45 2.72 8.46 20.36
C LEU A 45 1.65 9.50 20.67
N GLY A 46 0.78 9.77 19.70
CA GLY A 46 -0.28 10.75 19.86
C GLY A 46 -0.78 11.26 18.52
N LEU A 47 -1.47 12.39 18.57
CA LEU A 47 -2.02 13.10 17.43
C LEU A 47 -1.39 14.48 17.36
N TYR A 48 -0.89 14.85 16.20
CA TYR A 48 -0.30 16.15 15.92
C TYR A 48 -0.80 16.61 14.55
N ASP A 49 -1.41 17.80 14.49
CA ASP A 49 -1.93 18.38 13.26
C ASP A 49 -2.84 17.42 12.45
N GLY A 50 -3.78 16.77 13.15
CA GLY A 50 -4.70 15.79 12.53
C GLY A 50 -4.05 14.46 12.12
N MET A 51 -2.74 14.30 12.29
CA MET A 51 -1.98 13.09 11.96
C MET A 51 -1.71 12.26 13.20
N ARG A 52 -1.94 10.95 13.12
CA ARG A 52 -1.51 10.02 14.16
C ARG A 52 -0.03 9.70 14.02
N LEU A 53 0.72 9.89 15.09
CA LEU A 53 2.12 9.52 15.17
C LEU A 53 2.27 8.17 15.84
N LEU A 54 3.06 7.29 15.23
CA LEU A 54 3.41 5.99 15.81
C LEU A 54 4.93 5.84 15.86
N ARG A 55 5.42 5.29 16.95
CA ARG A 55 6.80 4.86 17.12
C ARG A 55 6.93 3.38 16.84
N ILE A 56 7.91 3.01 16.02
CA ILE A 56 8.26 1.63 15.71
C ILE A 56 9.64 1.38 16.30
N PRO A 57 9.79 0.49 17.31
CA PRO A 57 11.11 0.12 17.81
C PRO A 57 11.92 -0.59 16.71
N GLN A 58 13.23 -0.36 16.69
CA GLN A 58 14.16 -1.03 15.78
C GLN A 58 15.06 -2.00 16.55
N SER A 59 15.56 -3.04 15.87
CA SER A 59 16.41 -4.06 16.50
C SER A 59 17.78 -3.53 16.93
N ASP A 60 18.23 -2.41 16.34
CA ASP A 60 19.47 -1.73 16.71
C ASP A 60 19.33 -0.92 18.02
N GLY A 61 18.14 -0.86 18.63
CA GLY A 61 17.84 -0.04 19.82
C GLY A 61 17.35 1.37 19.47
N GLY A 62 17.29 1.72 18.18
CA GLY A 62 16.70 2.95 17.70
C GLY A 62 15.17 2.87 17.54
N SER A 63 14.60 3.87 16.86
CA SER A 63 13.18 3.86 16.50
C SER A 63 12.89 4.61 15.21
N LEU A 64 11.76 4.29 14.57
CA LEU A 64 11.16 5.07 13.50
C LEU A 64 9.92 5.77 14.02
N THR A 65 9.71 7.02 13.61
CA THR A 65 8.42 7.69 13.78
C THR A 65 7.74 7.77 12.43
N ILE A 66 6.48 7.33 12.37
CA ILE A 66 5.65 7.47 11.19
C ILE A 66 4.45 8.37 11.51
N SER A 67 3.94 9.06 10.49
CA SER A 67 2.71 9.83 10.56
C SER A 67 1.65 9.21 9.66
N VAL A 68 0.43 9.05 10.16
CA VAL A 68 -0.71 8.47 9.46
C VAL A 68 -1.88 9.45 9.47
N SER A 69 -2.40 9.80 8.30
CA SER A 69 -3.68 10.50 8.14
C SER A 69 -4.78 9.46 8.02
N CYS A 70 -5.67 9.40 9.00
CA CYS A 70 -6.83 8.51 8.97
C CYS A 70 -7.87 8.98 7.94
N GLU A 71 -8.12 10.30 7.90
CA GLU A 71 -9.06 10.92 6.96
C GLU A 71 -8.60 10.76 5.51
N ARG A 72 -7.35 11.13 5.22
CA ARG A 72 -6.81 11.08 3.85
C ARG A 72 -6.32 9.69 3.45
N GLN A 73 -6.25 8.76 4.40
CA GLN A 73 -5.71 7.41 4.22
C GLN A 73 -4.31 7.43 3.60
N LEU A 74 -3.44 8.25 4.18
CA LEU A 74 -2.05 8.44 3.75
C LEU A 74 -1.10 8.22 4.91
N TRP A 75 0.14 7.82 4.62
CA TRP A 75 1.18 7.69 5.64
C TRP A 75 2.55 8.05 5.09
N ARG A 76 3.50 8.34 5.99
CA ARG A 76 4.93 8.49 5.66
C ARG A 76 5.79 8.21 6.88
N VAL A 77 7.07 7.96 6.63
CA VAL A 77 8.11 7.99 7.67
C VAL A 77 8.47 9.45 7.93
N GLN A 78 8.41 9.87 9.19
CA GLN A 78 8.72 11.23 9.60
C GLN A 78 10.17 11.35 10.07
N SER A 79 10.66 10.36 10.83
CA SER A 79 12.02 10.38 11.34
C SER A 79 12.54 8.99 11.70
N ARG A 80 13.86 8.88 11.81
CA ARG A 80 14.57 7.77 12.45
C ARG A 80 15.42 8.31 13.57
N GLN A 81 15.33 7.71 14.74
CA GLN A 81 16.24 7.95 15.86
C GLN A 81 17.18 6.76 16.00
N THR A 82 18.48 7.04 16.01
CA THR A 82 19.49 6.01 16.30
C THR A 82 19.65 5.85 17.82
N PRO A 83 20.28 4.76 18.30
CA PRO A 83 20.59 4.59 19.72
C PRO A 83 21.41 5.74 20.32
N ALA A 84 22.20 6.42 19.48
CA ALA A 84 22.96 7.62 19.87
C ALA A 84 22.08 8.87 20.13
N GLY A 85 20.75 8.74 20.02
CA GLY A 85 19.78 9.71 20.50
C GLY A 85 19.43 10.85 19.52
N ARG A 86 20.18 11.03 18.42
CA ARG A 86 19.88 12.07 17.44
C ARG A 86 18.86 11.60 16.39
N PRO A 87 17.72 12.29 16.24
CA PRO A 87 16.76 11.99 15.18
C PRO A 87 17.20 12.60 13.83
N THR A 88 17.06 11.81 12.78
CA THR A 88 17.10 12.27 11.38
C THR A 88 15.67 12.41 10.89
N PHE A 89 15.30 13.60 10.44
CA PHE A 89 13.97 13.88 9.90
C PHE A 89 13.93 13.74 8.39
N TYR A 90 12.80 13.23 7.89
CA TYR A 90 12.57 13.00 6.47
C TYR A 90 11.46 13.93 5.95
N GLY A 91 11.70 15.24 6.01
CA GLY A 91 10.71 16.27 5.67
C GLY A 91 10.11 16.11 4.26
N ASP A 92 10.95 15.74 3.30
CA ASP A 92 10.59 15.62 1.89
C ASP A 92 10.08 14.22 1.49
N SER A 93 9.92 13.30 2.46
CA SER A 93 9.38 11.97 2.15
C SER A 93 7.93 12.07 1.66
N PRO A 94 7.62 11.48 0.49
CA PRO A 94 6.27 11.55 -0.06
C PRO A 94 5.31 10.73 0.79
N PHE A 95 4.04 11.15 0.75
CA PHE A 95 2.97 10.35 1.32
C PHE A 95 2.68 9.13 0.45
N LEU A 96 2.54 7.98 1.10
CA LEU A 96 2.14 6.72 0.51
C LEU A 96 0.69 6.39 0.87
N SER A 97 0.03 5.60 0.04
CA SER A 97 -1.33 5.13 0.30
C SER A 97 -1.39 4.24 1.55
N ALA A 98 -2.41 4.49 2.38
CA ALA A 98 -2.81 3.69 3.53
C ALA A 98 -4.28 3.26 3.39
N THR A 99 -4.71 2.83 2.19
CA THR A 99 -6.12 2.50 1.94
C THR A 99 -6.70 1.52 2.98
N GLY A 100 -7.85 1.90 3.55
CA GLY A 100 -8.57 1.18 4.58
C GLY A 100 -8.08 1.40 6.01
N ILE A 101 -7.04 2.22 6.23
CA ILE A 101 -6.47 2.45 7.57
C ILE A 101 -7.45 3.12 8.54
N ASP A 102 -8.41 3.89 8.03
CA ASP A 102 -9.48 4.57 8.75
C ASP A 102 -10.30 3.61 9.63
N ARG A 103 -10.48 2.37 9.18
CA ARG A 103 -11.21 1.32 9.90
C ARG A 103 -10.34 0.44 10.80
N SER A 104 -9.06 0.76 10.94
CA SER A 104 -8.09 -0.04 11.70
C SER A 104 -7.85 0.46 13.11
N TRP A 105 -7.21 -0.36 13.94
CA TRP A 105 -6.79 0.00 15.31
C TRP A 105 -5.96 1.29 15.38
N VAL A 106 -5.23 1.61 14.30
CA VAL A 106 -4.45 2.85 14.21
C VAL A 106 -5.36 4.06 14.32
N CYS A 107 -6.55 4.03 13.72
CA CYS A 107 -7.46 5.16 13.60
C CYS A 107 -8.65 5.11 14.57
N THR A 108 -9.06 3.91 15.01
CA THR A 108 -10.16 3.73 15.97
C THR A 108 -9.70 3.70 17.42
N GLY A 109 -8.41 3.43 17.68
CA GLY A 109 -7.85 3.44 19.03
C GLY A 109 -7.77 4.85 19.62
N PRO A 110 -7.64 4.99 20.95
CA PRO A 110 -7.46 6.29 21.58
C PRO A 110 -6.16 6.97 21.12
N ALA A 111 -6.18 8.30 21.00
CA ALA A 111 -4.99 9.11 20.75
C ALA A 111 -4.99 10.30 21.69
N ARG A 112 -3.81 10.65 22.23
CA ARG A 112 -3.61 11.88 22.99
C ARG A 112 -3.08 12.95 22.04
N VAL A 113 -3.56 14.18 22.17
CA VAL A 113 -3.00 15.30 21.39
C VAL A 113 -1.63 15.63 21.97
N LEU A 114 -0.65 15.83 21.08
CA LEU A 114 0.68 16.31 21.46
C LEU A 114 0.68 17.83 21.30
N GLU A 115 1.00 18.54 22.39
CA GLU A 115 1.16 20.00 22.43
C GLU A 115 2.55 20.44 21.96
#